data_AF-A0A947LY28-F1
#
_entry.id   AF-A0A947LY28-F1
#
_cell.length_a   1.000
_cell.length_b   1.000
_cell.length_c   1.000
_cell.angle_alpha   90.00
_cell.angle_beta   90.00
_cell.angle_gamma   90.00
#
_symmetry.space_group_name_H-M   'P 1'
#
loop_
_entity.id
_entity.type
_entity.pdbx_description
1 polymer ?
#
loop_
_entity_poly.entity_id
_entity_poly.type
_entity_poly.pdbx_seq_one_letter_code
_entity_poly.pdbx_strand_id
1 'polypeptide(L)'
;TLNIKMSYDGLQIVPAPVADDKTLPDKMNIDLSLNKLPFKALMGLGQQSLQMTASAPQEGVAKLAMLQALMTAPQLLTQSQTNLTIRNTFIGNPLYNVALDAAVLADLKAQMSATGTATLKIRGMDMLVDAIKTKMDNPTTPAEAKARMQKTLETMTIMQIASTKQNDTDGNTVHVYNFELGADGKILLNGTDMSALLNR
;
A
#
# COMPACT_ATOMS: atom_id res chain seq x y z
N THR A 1 -13.93 16.51 -5.18
CA THR A 1 -13.61 15.15 -4.74
C THR A 1 -13.31 14.30 -5.95
N LEU A 2 -12.26 13.49 -5.90
CA LEU A 2 -11.93 12.48 -6.88
C LEU A 2 -12.19 11.11 -6.25
N ASN A 3 -13.07 10.31 -6.86
CA ASN A 3 -13.35 8.95 -6.39
C ASN A 3 -12.95 7.99 -7.51
N ILE A 4 -12.18 6.97 -7.15
CA ILE A 4 -11.77 5.89 -8.03
C ILE A 4 -12.33 4.60 -7.43
N LYS A 5 -13.32 4.03 -8.11
CA LYS A 5 -13.90 2.74 -7.74
C LYS A 5 -13.76 1.77 -8.90
N MET A 6 -13.15 0.62 -8.64
CA MET A 6 -12.95 -0.46 -9.59
C MET A 6 -13.21 -1.78 -8.89
N SER A 7 -14.19 -2.52 -9.36
CA SER A 7 -14.55 -3.85 -8.85
C SER A 7 -14.51 -4.85 -10.00
N TYR A 8 -13.89 -5.99 -9.78
CA TYR A 8 -13.86 -7.08 -10.74
C TYR A 8 -14.16 -8.41 -10.04
N ASP A 9 -14.98 -9.21 -10.71
CA ASP A 9 -15.33 -10.57 -10.30
C ASP A 9 -15.02 -11.50 -11.49
N GLY A 10 -14.24 -12.56 -11.24
CA GLY A 10 -13.85 -13.55 -12.25
C GLY A 10 -12.55 -13.23 -13.01
N LEU A 11 -11.51 -12.72 -12.33
CA LEU A 11 -10.21 -12.40 -12.95
C LEU A 11 -9.62 -13.62 -13.68
N GLN A 12 -9.61 -13.61 -15.01
CA GLN A 12 -8.93 -14.64 -15.81
C GLN A 12 -7.48 -14.23 -16.04
N ILE A 13 -6.60 -14.59 -15.10
CA ILE A 13 -5.16 -14.44 -15.28
C ILE A 13 -4.69 -15.63 -16.08
N VAL A 14 -4.20 -15.41 -17.31
CA VAL A 14 -3.55 -16.48 -18.10
C VAL A 14 -2.39 -17.03 -17.26
N PRO A 15 -2.47 -18.28 -16.75
CA PRO A 15 -1.49 -18.74 -15.78
C PRO A 15 -0.14 -18.85 -16.46
N ALA A 16 0.89 -18.27 -15.86
CA ALA A 16 2.24 -18.74 -16.13
C ALA A 16 2.31 -20.24 -15.74
N PRO A 17 3.03 -21.10 -16.48
CA PRO A 17 3.00 -22.57 -16.30
C PRO A 17 3.46 -23.10 -14.93
N VAL A 18 3.74 -22.22 -13.97
CA VAL A 18 4.22 -22.54 -12.61
C VAL A 18 3.28 -22.07 -11.50
N ALA A 19 2.20 -21.33 -11.83
CA ALA A 19 1.24 -20.83 -10.86
C ALA A 19 0.04 -21.79 -10.73
N ASP A 20 0.03 -22.58 -9.67
CA ASP A 20 -1.15 -23.35 -9.24
C ASP A 20 -2.37 -22.42 -9.08
N ASP A 21 -3.40 -22.71 -9.86
CA ASP A 21 -4.58 -21.87 -10.14
C ASP A 21 -5.28 -21.41 -8.85
N LYS A 22 -5.25 -22.25 -7.80
CA LYS A 22 -5.92 -22.02 -6.51
C LYS A 22 -5.36 -20.86 -5.69
N THR A 23 -4.17 -20.36 -6.02
CA THR A 23 -3.55 -19.21 -5.33
C THR A 23 -3.74 -17.90 -6.07
N LEU A 24 -4.33 -17.93 -7.27
CA LEU A 24 -4.64 -16.72 -8.02
C LEU A 24 -5.88 -16.03 -7.41
N PRO A 25 -5.87 -14.70 -7.28
CA PRO A 25 -7.05 -13.97 -6.83
C PRO A 25 -8.14 -14.04 -7.93
N ASP A 26 -9.37 -14.35 -7.54
CA ASP A 26 -10.53 -14.33 -8.44
C ASP A 26 -11.36 -13.04 -8.29
N LYS A 27 -11.17 -12.33 -7.17
CA LYS A 27 -11.92 -11.13 -6.78
C LYS A 27 -10.99 -10.01 -6.40
N MET A 28 -11.35 -8.80 -6.83
CA MET A 28 -10.66 -7.58 -6.45
C MET A 28 -11.64 -6.41 -6.38
N ASN A 29 -11.53 -5.60 -5.33
CA ASN A 29 -12.16 -4.30 -5.25
C ASN A 29 -11.14 -3.25 -4.81
N ILE A 30 -11.12 -2.12 -5.50
CA ILE A 30 -10.34 -0.95 -5.15
C ILE A 30 -11.31 0.22 -5.06
N ASP A 31 -11.42 0.81 -3.88
CA ASP A 31 -12.23 2.00 -3.64
C ASP A 31 -11.40 3.02 -2.86
N LEU A 32 -11.01 4.05 -3.60
CA LEU A 32 -10.14 5.13 -3.16
C LEU A 32 -10.85 6.46 -3.40
N SER A 33 -10.87 7.29 -2.37
CA SER A 33 -11.48 8.61 -2.37
C SER A 33 -10.47 9.65 -1.94
N LEU A 34 -10.31 10.70 -2.76
CA LEU A 34 -9.45 11.84 -2.48
C LEU A 34 -10.33 13.10 -2.41
N ASN A 35 -10.53 13.60 -1.20
CA ASN A 35 -11.38 14.74 -0.95
C ASN A 35 -10.57 16.03 -0.85
N LYS A 36 -11.24 17.13 -1.22
CA LYS A 36 -10.70 18.50 -1.15
C LYS A 36 -9.35 18.72 -1.87
N LEU A 37 -9.02 17.89 -2.86
CA LEU A 37 -7.81 18.09 -3.66
C LEU A 37 -7.82 19.45 -4.39
N PRO A 38 -6.80 20.31 -4.24
CA PRO A 38 -6.73 21.62 -4.86
C PRO A 38 -6.21 21.50 -6.30
N PHE A 39 -6.95 20.76 -7.15
CA PHE A 39 -6.50 20.38 -8.50
C PHE A 39 -6.04 21.58 -9.34
N LYS A 40 -6.78 22.70 -9.31
CA LYS A 40 -6.41 23.92 -10.05
C LYS A 40 -5.07 24.49 -9.60
N ALA A 41 -4.80 24.51 -8.29
CA ALA A 41 -3.55 25.02 -7.75
C ALA A 41 -2.37 24.09 -8.08
N LEU A 42 -2.58 22.77 -8.01
CA LEU A 42 -1.56 21.77 -8.38
C LEU A 42 -1.24 21.83 -9.88
N MET A 43 -2.25 21.96 -10.74
CA MET A 43 -2.06 22.16 -12.18
C MET A 43 -1.31 23.47 -12.47
N GLY A 44 -1.65 24.54 -11.74
CA GLY A 44 -0.93 25.82 -11.82
C GLY A 44 0.55 25.69 -11.48
N LEU A 45 0.88 24.95 -10.41
CA LEU A 45 2.28 24.64 -10.08
C LEU A 45 2.98 23.89 -11.21
N GLY A 46 2.36 22.84 -11.77
CA GLY A 46 2.93 22.08 -12.87
C GLY A 46 3.16 22.92 -14.12
N GLN A 47 2.19 23.76 -14.49
CA GLN A 47 2.32 24.69 -15.61
C GLN A 47 3.44 25.71 -15.37
N GLN A 48 3.54 26.25 -14.15
CA GLN A 48 4.59 27.20 -13.79
C GLN A 48 5.98 26.56 -13.84
N SER A 49 6.13 25.32 -13.34
CA SER A 49 7.37 24.56 -13.44
C SER A 49 7.79 24.33 -14.89
N LEU A 50 6.85 23.95 -15.76
CA LEU A 50 7.12 23.76 -17.19
C LEU A 50 7.48 25.08 -17.90
N GLN A 51 6.78 26.18 -17.60
CA GLN A 51 7.09 27.50 -18.15
C GLN A 51 8.50 27.97 -17.76
N MET A 52 8.89 27.80 -16.49
CA MET A 52 10.24 28.15 -16.03
C MET A 52 11.33 27.36 -16.79
N THR A 53 11.10 26.07 -17.05
CA THR A 53 12.04 25.25 -17.84
C THR A 53 12.08 25.61 -19.32
N ALA A 54 10.95 26.03 -19.90
CA ALA A 54 10.88 26.43 -21.30
C ALA A 54 11.57 27.78 -21.56
N SER A 55 11.55 28.71 -20.60
CA SER A 55 12.14 30.04 -20.74
C SER A 55 13.65 30.09 -20.45
N ALA A 56 14.22 29.08 -19.78
CA ALA A 56 15.66 28.98 -19.51
C ALA A 56 16.09 27.51 -19.45
N PRO A 57 16.49 26.89 -20.58
CA PRO A 57 16.83 25.46 -20.67
C PRO A 57 18.15 25.04 -19.98
N GLN A 58 18.57 25.76 -18.94
CA GLN A 58 19.72 25.37 -18.13
C GLN A 58 19.30 24.27 -17.14
N GLU A 59 20.11 23.20 -17.03
CA GLU A 59 19.85 22.03 -16.18
C GLU A 59 19.53 22.37 -14.70
N GLY A 60 19.97 23.54 -14.21
CA GLY A 60 19.66 24.01 -12.85
C GLY A 60 18.24 24.55 -12.64
N VAL A 61 17.59 25.09 -13.68
CA VAL A 61 16.27 25.74 -13.55
C VAL A 61 15.16 24.71 -13.35
N ALA A 62 15.24 23.57 -14.06
CA ALA A 62 14.32 22.45 -13.86
C ALA A 62 14.39 21.91 -12.44
N LYS A 63 15.62 21.77 -11.90
CA LYS A 63 15.83 21.30 -10.53
C LYS A 63 15.27 22.27 -9.49
N LEU A 64 15.44 23.59 -9.71
CA LEU A 64 14.90 24.61 -8.82
C LEU A 64 13.38 24.68 -8.86
N ALA A 65 12.79 24.61 -10.06
CA ALA A 65 11.33 24.54 -10.23
C ALA A 65 10.72 23.30 -9.58
N MET A 66 11.42 22.16 -9.64
CA MET A 66 10.98 20.93 -9.00
C MET A 66 11.10 20.99 -7.48
N LEU A 67 12.19 21.55 -6.95
CA LEU A 67 12.34 21.80 -5.51
C LEU A 67 11.25 22.72 -4.97
N GLN A 68 10.91 23.78 -5.71
CA GLN A 68 9.81 24.67 -5.33
C GLN A 68 8.47 23.92 -5.32
N ALA A 69 8.18 23.13 -6.37
CA ALA A 69 6.95 22.34 -6.43
C ALA A 69 6.85 21.35 -5.25
N LEU A 70 7.96 20.70 -4.87
CA LEU A 70 8.02 19.80 -3.73
C LEU A 70 7.79 20.50 -2.38
N MET A 71 8.21 21.76 -2.24
CA MET A 71 7.96 22.57 -1.03
C MET A 71 6.53 23.11 -0.99
N THR A 72 5.96 23.51 -2.13
CA THR A 72 4.63 24.14 -2.19
C THR A 72 3.49 23.13 -2.21
N ALA A 73 3.67 21.95 -2.82
CA ALA A 73 2.61 20.95 -2.93
C ALA A 73 2.06 20.50 -1.57
N PRO A 74 2.88 20.14 -0.55
CA PRO A 74 2.39 19.78 0.78
C PRO A 74 1.58 20.91 1.45
N GLN A 75 1.98 22.16 1.20
CA GLN A 75 1.27 23.33 1.74
C GLN A 75 -0.12 23.47 1.13
N LEU A 76 -0.24 23.34 -0.20
CA LEU A 76 -1.53 23.38 -0.88
C LEU A 76 -2.46 22.26 -0.42
N LEU A 77 -1.92 21.04 -0.29
CA LEU A 77 -2.67 19.87 0.16
C LEU A 77 -3.20 20.07 1.59
N THR A 78 -2.37 20.60 2.49
CA THR A 78 -2.79 20.88 3.87
C THR A 78 -3.78 22.03 3.96
N GLN A 79 -3.53 23.16 3.28
CA GLN A 79 -4.43 24.32 3.28
C GLN A 79 -5.83 23.97 2.79
N SER A 80 -5.90 23.08 1.80
CA SER A 80 -7.16 22.55 1.28
C SER A 80 -7.78 21.45 2.16
N GLN A 81 -7.10 21.02 3.23
CA GLN A 81 -7.49 19.89 4.07
C GLN A 81 -7.71 18.62 3.25
N THR A 82 -6.81 18.39 2.29
CA THR A 82 -6.85 17.20 1.43
C THR A 82 -6.79 15.95 2.31
N ASN A 83 -7.72 15.02 2.08
CA ASN A 83 -7.72 13.73 2.73
C ASN A 83 -7.88 12.61 1.72
N LEU A 84 -7.14 11.54 1.95
CA LEU A 84 -7.21 10.28 1.25
C LEU A 84 -7.96 9.29 2.13
N THR A 85 -8.90 8.56 1.55
CA THR A 85 -9.64 7.49 2.21
C THR A 85 -9.64 6.27 1.29
N ILE A 86 -9.20 5.14 1.80
CA ILE A 86 -9.29 3.83 1.16
C ILE A 86 -10.28 3.04 1.99
N ARG A 87 -11.33 2.51 1.36
CA ARG A 87 -12.34 1.70 2.06
C ARG A 87 -12.67 0.47 1.24
N ASN A 88 -13.10 -0.59 1.89
CA ASN A 88 -13.60 -1.79 1.21
C ASN A 88 -12.63 -2.33 0.14
N THR A 89 -11.33 -2.03 0.23
CA THR A 89 -10.37 -2.41 -0.80
C THR A 89 -9.85 -3.79 -0.44
N PHE A 90 -10.01 -4.75 -1.34
CA PHE A 90 -9.58 -6.12 -1.10
C PHE A 90 -9.15 -6.83 -2.38
N ILE A 91 -8.33 -7.86 -2.21
CA ILE A 91 -7.95 -8.80 -3.26
C ILE A 91 -7.81 -10.19 -2.64
N GLY A 92 -8.32 -11.20 -3.34
CA GLY A 92 -8.26 -12.55 -2.81
C GLY A 92 -9.09 -13.54 -3.60
N ASN A 93 -9.31 -14.68 -2.95
CA ASN A 93 -10.14 -15.77 -3.40
C ASN A 93 -10.74 -16.51 -2.18
N PRO A 94 -11.44 -17.64 -2.33
CA PRO A 94 -11.97 -18.37 -1.19
C PRO A 94 -10.91 -18.83 -0.17
N LEU A 95 -9.67 -19.09 -0.61
CA LEU A 95 -8.55 -19.50 0.24
C LEU A 95 -7.99 -18.34 1.08
N TYR A 96 -7.84 -17.15 0.51
CA TYR A 96 -7.23 -16.01 1.21
C TYR A 96 -7.88 -14.69 0.84
N ASN A 97 -7.82 -13.72 1.75
CA ASN A 97 -8.29 -12.38 1.46
C ASN A 97 -7.36 -11.35 2.10
N VAL A 98 -6.91 -10.39 1.31
CA VAL A 98 -6.13 -9.23 1.76
C VAL A 98 -7.02 -8.01 1.62
N ALA A 99 -7.36 -7.38 2.74
CA ALA A 99 -8.18 -6.18 2.77
C ALA A 99 -7.41 -5.00 3.39
N LEU A 100 -7.59 -3.81 2.83
CA LEU A 100 -6.98 -2.57 3.27
C LEU A 100 -8.06 -1.49 3.44
N ASP A 101 -8.07 -0.88 4.61
CA ASP A 101 -8.76 0.37 4.87
C ASP A 101 -7.74 1.40 5.34
N ALA A 102 -7.85 2.64 4.89
CA ALA A 102 -6.93 3.71 5.29
C ALA A 102 -7.60 5.08 5.30
N ALA A 103 -7.14 5.95 6.18
CA ALA A 103 -7.52 7.36 6.23
C ALA A 103 -6.26 8.19 6.49
N VAL A 104 -5.91 9.06 5.56
CA VAL A 104 -4.72 9.93 5.62
C VAL A 104 -5.15 11.37 5.39
N LEU A 105 -4.64 12.28 6.20
CA LEU A 105 -4.89 13.72 6.15
C LEU A 105 -3.57 14.46 5.92
N ALA A 106 -3.57 15.42 4.99
CA ALA A 106 -2.44 16.33 4.84
C ALA A 106 -2.37 17.27 6.05
N ASP A 107 -1.20 17.33 6.70
CA ASP A 107 -0.96 18.10 7.92
C ASP A 107 0.45 18.71 7.94
N LEU A 108 0.57 20.02 7.72
CA LEU A 108 1.84 20.75 7.76
C LEU A 108 2.49 20.79 9.15
N LYS A 109 1.73 20.53 10.22
CA LYS A 109 2.31 20.44 11.57
C LYS A 109 2.97 19.10 11.81
N ALA A 110 2.65 18.09 10.99
CA ALA A 110 3.28 16.79 11.05
C ALA A 110 4.64 16.80 10.36
N GLN A 111 5.61 16.08 10.92
CA GLN A 111 6.96 15.97 10.37
C GLN A 111 6.96 15.46 8.91
N MET A 112 6.05 14.54 8.60
CA MET A 112 5.91 13.94 7.27
C MET A 112 4.88 14.66 6.38
N SER A 113 4.41 15.86 6.78
CA SER A 113 3.33 16.61 6.12
C SER A 113 1.99 15.86 6.01
N ALA A 114 1.82 14.76 6.75
CA ALA A 114 0.61 13.97 6.79
C ALA A 114 0.50 13.21 8.11
N THR A 115 -0.74 12.91 8.51
CA THR A 115 -1.08 11.98 9.58
C THR A 115 -2.12 11.01 9.08
N GLY A 116 -2.22 9.82 9.68
CA GLY A 116 -3.22 8.87 9.23
C GLY A 116 -3.18 7.53 9.92
N THR A 117 -4.17 6.71 9.57
CA THR A 117 -4.27 5.33 10.03
C THR A 117 -4.53 4.42 8.83
N ALA A 118 -4.05 3.19 8.91
CA ALA A 118 -4.39 2.14 7.96
C ALA A 118 -4.54 0.81 8.68
N THR A 119 -5.53 0.03 8.29
CA THR A 119 -5.74 -1.33 8.79
C THR A 119 -5.63 -2.29 7.61
N LEU A 120 -4.60 -3.13 7.65
CA LEU A 120 -4.45 -4.26 6.75
C LEU A 120 -4.95 -5.53 7.47
N LYS A 121 -5.80 -6.29 6.79
CA LYS A 121 -6.32 -7.58 7.28
C LYS A 121 -5.99 -8.66 6.28
N ILE A 122 -5.37 -9.74 6.75
CA ILE A 122 -5.01 -10.89 5.92
C ILE A 122 -5.65 -12.14 6.52
N ARG A 123 -6.65 -12.68 5.82
CA ARG A 123 -7.26 -13.99 6.10
C ARG A 123 -6.56 -15.06 5.27
N GLY A 124 -6.37 -16.25 5.84
CA GLY A 124 -5.85 -17.42 5.11
C GLY A 124 -4.34 -17.42 4.91
N MET A 125 -3.60 -16.66 5.73
CA MET A 125 -2.13 -16.64 5.65
C MET A 125 -1.52 -18.02 5.91
N ASP A 126 -2.08 -18.80 6.84
CA ASP A 126 -1.62 -20.17 7.12
C ASP A 126 -1.83 -21.10 5.91
N MET A 127 -2.97 -20.99 5.22
CA MET A 127 -3.24 -21.76 4.00
C MET A 127 -2.26 -21.40 2.87
N LEU A 128 -1.88 -20.13 2.75
CA LEU A 128 -0.85 -19.71 1.80
C LEU A 128 0.53 -20.27 2.16
N VAL A 129 0.89 -20.28 3.45
CA VAL A 129 2.14 -20.91 3.93
C VAL A 129 2.18 -22.39 3.56
N ASP A 130 1.10 -23.12 3.80
CA ASP A 130 1.03 -24.56 3.51
C ASP A 130 1.07 -24.85 2.01
N ALA A 131 0.41 -24.02 1.20
CA ALA A 131 0.48 -24.12 -0.27
C ALA A 131 1.91 -23.90 -0.78
N ILE A 132 2.63 -22.93 -0.22
CA ILE A 132 4.03 -22.65 -0.59
C ILE A 132 4.94 -23.82 -0.17
N LYS A 133 4.80 -24.33 1.07
CA LYS A 133 5.58 -25.49 1.55
C LYS A 133 5.36 -26.71 0.66
N THR A 134 4.11 -27.03 0.34
CA THR A 134 3.76 -28.14 -0.55
C THR A 134 4.43 -28.03 -1.93
N LYS A 135 4.50 -26.81 -2.49
CA LYS A 135 5.22 -26.57 -3.76
C LYS A 135 6.73 -26.70 -3.62
N MET A 136 7.31 -26.30 -2.49
CA MET A 136 8.75 -26.44 -2.26
C MET A 136 9.17 -27.90 -2.15
N ASP A 137 8.32 -28.74 -1.56
CA ASP A 137 8.57 -30.17 -1.40
C ASP A 137 8.42 -30.95 -2.71
N ASN A 138 7.78 -30.35 -3.73
CA ASN A 138 7.68 -30.98 -5.05
C ASN A 138 9.08 -31.12 -5.69
N PRO A 139 9.48 -32.33 -6.10
CA PRO A 139 10.79 -32.58 -6.69
C PRO A 139 11.00 -31.89 -8.05
N THR A 140 9.93 -31.50 -8.74
CA THR A 140 10.02 -30.81 -10.05
C THR A 140 10.12 -29.29 -9.93
N THR A 141 9.97 -28.72 -8.73
CA THR A 141 10.07 -27.28 -8.53
C THR A 141 11.53 -26.81 -8.73
N PRO A 142 11.79 -25.83 -9.63
CA PRO A 142 13.14 -25.32 -9.88
C PRO A 142 13.81 -24.76 -8.62
N ALA A 143 15.14 -24.93 -8.48
CA ALA A 143 15.89 -24.47 -7.31
C ALA A 143 15.73 -22.96 -7.04
N GLU A 144 15.72 -22.13 -8.08
CA GLU A 144 15.48 -20.69 -7.96
C GLU A 144 14.07 -20.37 -7.44
N ALA A 145 13.07 -21.16 -7.85
CA ALA A 145 11.71 -21.01 -7.36
C ALA A 145 11.62 -21.40 -5.88
N LYS A 146 12.31 -22.47 -5.44
CA LYS A 146 12.41 -22.84 -4.02
C LYS A 146 13.05 -21.75 -3.18
N ALA A 147 14.14 -21.13 -3.65
CA ALA A 147 14.80 -20.02 -2.95
C ALA A 147 13.87 -18.80 -2.79
N ARG A 148 13.12 -18.44 -3.84
CA ARG A 148 12.12 -17.36 -3.75
C ARG A 148 11.01 -17.70 -2.77
N MET A 149 10.48 -18.93 -2.85
CA MET A 149 9.44 -19.43 -1.95
C MET A 149 9.91 -19.40 -0.49
N GLN A 150 11.16 -19.80 -0.20
CA GLN A 150 11.73 -19.74 1.14
C GLN A 150 11.80 -18.30 1.67
N LYS A 151 12.27 -17.34 0.86
CA LYS A 151 12.26 -15.93 1.22
C LYS A 151 10.85 -15.38 1.47
N THR A 152 9.87 -15.83 0.67
CA THR A 152 8.46 -15.51 0.89
C THR A 152 7.97 -16.05 2.24
N LEU A 153 8.28 -17.30 2.57
CA LEU A 153 7.92 -17.90 3.88
C LEU A 153 8.55 -17.16 5.06
N GLU A 154 9.82 -16.76 4.95
CA GLU A 154 10.50 -15.94 5.98
C GLU A 154 9.77 -14.61 6.19
N THR A 155 9.44 -13.94 5.09
CA THR A 155 8.69 -12.67 5.14
C THR A 155 7.32 -12.86 5.77
N MET A 156 6.59 -13.91 5.37
CA MET A 156 5.28 -14.23 5.95
C MET A 156 5.39 -14.54 7.43
N THR A 157 6.44 -15.23 7.87
CA THR A 157 6.69 -15.53 9.30
C THR A 157 6.85 -14.25 10.11
N ILE A 158 7.65 -13.29 9.62
CA ILE A 158 7.82 -11.98 10.25
C ILE A 158 6.47 -11.26 10.33
N MET A 159 5.69 -11.29 9.25
CA MET A 159 4.34 -10.72 9.23
C MET A 159 3.43 -11.39 10.26
N GLN A 160 3.44 -12.72 10.40
CA GLN A 160 2.64 -13.42 11.42
C GLN A 160 2.99 -12.94 12.83
N ILE A 161 4.28 -12.78 13.12
CA ILE A 161 4.79 -12.32 14.43
C ILE A 161 4.35 -10.88 14.70
N ALA A 162 4.39 -10.01 13.69
CA ALA A 162 4.05 -8.60 13.82
C ALA A 162 2.53 -8.34 13.88
N SER A 163 1.70 -9.34 13.60
CA SER A 163 0.25 -9.21 13.52
C SER A 163 -0.46 -9.41 14.85
N THR A 164 -1.63 -8.79 15.00
CA THR A 164 -2.63 -9.18 15.99
C THR A 164 -3.59 -10.17 15.36
N LYS A 165 -3.79 -11.34 15.99
CA LYS A 165 -4.73 -12.35 15.48
C LYS A 165 -6.16 -12.03 15.95
N GLN A 166 -7.11 -12.12 15.04
CA GLN A 166 -8.55 -12.02 15.29
C GLN A 166 -9.26 -13.13 14.52
N ASN A 167 -10.52 -13.41 14.85
CA ASN A 167 -11.36 -14.31 14.06
C ASN A 167 -12.33 -13.48 13.21
N ASP A 168 -12.54 -13.87 11.95
CA ASP A 168 -13.64 -13.34 11.15
C ASP A 168 -15.00 -13.93 11.58
N THR A 169 -16.07 -13.49 10.91
CA THR A 169 -17.44 -13.96 11.16
C THR A 169 -17.63 -15.46 10.92
N ASP A 170 -16.75 -16.06 10.11
CA ASP A 170 -16.79 -17.47 9.74
C ASP A 170 -15.84 -18.31 10.62
N GLY A 171 -15.20 -17.69 11.61
CA GLY A 171 -14.28 -18.34 12.56
C GLY A 171 -12.85 -18.52 12.04
N ASN A 172 -12.50 -17.96 10.88
CA ASN A 172 -11.14 -18.06 10.34
C ASN A 172 -10.20 -17.08 11.03
N THR A 173 -8.95 -17.50 11.23
CA THR A 173 -7.88 -16.59 11.69
C THR A 173 -7.61 -15.49 10.66
N VAL A 174 -7.67 -14.25 11.13
CA VAL A 174 -7.29 -13.03 10.42
C VAL A 174 -6.13 -12.37 11.13
N HIS A 175 -5.07 -12.09 10.37
CA HIS A 175 -3.93 -11.32 10.83
C HIS A 175 -4.18 -9.84 10.57
N VAL A 176 -4.20 -9.04 11.63
CA VAL A 176 -4.53 -7.62 11.60
C VAL A 176 -3.28 -6.79 11.88
N TYR A 177 -3.06 -5.78 11.03
CA TYR A 177 -1.96 -4.84 11.11
C TYR A 177 -2.55 -3.43 11.13
N ASN A 178 -2.50 -2.78 12.29
CA ASN A 178 -2.95 -1.41 12.46
C ASN A 178 -1.74 -0.49 12.39
N PHE A 179 -1.65 0.28 11.30
CA PHE A 179 -0.65 1.29 11.08
C PHE A 179 -1.17 2.66 11.53
N GLU A 180 -0.32 3.42 12.20
CA GLU A 180 -0.55 4.82 12.55
C GLU A 180 0.65 5.65 12.11
N LEU A 181 0.38 6.73 11.38
CA LEU A 181 1.35 7.77 11.06
C LEU A 181 1.06 8.97 11.96
N GLY A 182 1.91 9.14 12.98
CA GLY A 182 1.81 10.21 13.96
C GLY A 182 2.33 11.55 13.43
N ALA A 183 1.90 12.64 14.07
CA ALA A 183 2.39 13.99 13.75
C ALA A 183 3.88 14.16 14.03
N ASP A 184 4.43 13.39 14.97
CA ASP A 184 5.86 13.34 15.30
C ASP A 184 6.69 12.50 14.31
N GLY A 185 6.09 12.08 13.18
CA GLY A 185 6.77 11.28 12.16
C GLY A 185 6.95 9.82 12.52
N LYS A 186 6.50 9.38 13.70
CA LYS A 186 6.55 7.97 14.07
C LYS A 186 5.52 7.18 13.29
N ILE A 187 5.95 5.99 12.87
CA ILE A 187 5.07 4.99 12.29
C ILE A 187 4.90 3.90 13.34
N LEU A 188 3.66 3.71 13.82
CA LEU A 188 3.34 2.63 14.75
C LEU A 188 2.71 1.48 13.98
N LEU A 189 3.06 0.25 14.36
CA LEU A 189 2.37 -0.97 13.96
C LEU A 189 1.83 -1.65 15.21
N ASN A 190 0.51 -1.80 15.28
CA ASN A 190 -0.16 -2.39 16.44
C ASN A 190 0.27 -1.71 17.76
N GLY A 191 0.45 -0.38 17.73
CA GLY A 191 0.91 0.42 18.86
C GLY A 191 2.42 0.38 19.14
N THR A 192 3.18 -0.41 18.38
CA THR A 192 4.64 -0.53 18.52
C THR A 192 5.35 0.37 17.51
N ASP A 193 6.30 1.17 17.96
CA ASP A 193 7.09 2.05 17.10
C ASP A 193 7.97 1.23 16.12
N MET A 194 7.81 1.49 14.83
CA MET A 194 8.52 0.82 13.73
C MET A 194 9.83 1.49 13.34
N SER A 195 10.19 2.63 13.94
CA SER A 195 11.43 3.34 13.65
C SER A 195 12.67 2.45 13.85
N ALA A 196 12.61 1.51 14.80
CA ALA A 196 13.69 0.54 15.04
C ALA A 196 13.84 -0.54 13.95
N LEU A 197 12.79 -0.81 13.17
CA LEU A 197 12.81 -1.78 12.07
C LEU A 197 13.17 -1.14 10.73
N LEU A 198 12.84 0.14 10.54
CA LEU A 198 13.05 0.88 9.29
C LEU A 198 14.47 1.47 9.15
N ASN A 199 15.17 1.67 10.27
CA ASN A 199 16.53 2.23 10.31
C ASN A 199 17.64 1.15 10.32
N ARG A 200 17.36 -0.06 9.84
CA ARG A 200 18.35 -1.14 9.68
C ARG A 200 18.95 -1.18 8.29
#